data_AF-A0AAV7Z5Z2-F1
#
_entry.id   AF-A0AAV7Z5Z2-F1
#
_cell.length_a   1.000
_cell.length_b   1.000
_cell.length_c   1.000
_cell.angle_alpha   90.00
_cell.angle_beta   90.00
_cell.angle_gamma   90.00
#
_symmetry.space_group_name_H-M   'P 1'
#
loop_
_entity.id
_entity.type
_entity.pdbx_description
1 polymer ?
#
loop_
_entity_poly.entity_id
_entity_poly.type
_entity_poly.pdbx_seq_one_letter_code
_entity_poly.pdbx_strand_id
1 'polypeptide(L)'
;MGSKGSKHKKTTQKVTFKKARKKLSQPTYEIYSEVKWKKSKVKKAIRKKRLAPIFSPNDDQDKFSIVECPICSYFFPIANITTCCKKPICTECYLQICPHLNPCSSDRCPWCRHSNFSISYEETYRKKFLKQLDNEFDDEMLELEKKAQENEREEFEREREKIRKTLLEIKEKEKKEGEYEKFQEMEKQKQKQRELTRLMFEQQKRNDQNPNQNNFNFNNNVNNIQIFRAIEEIGEMQQNEQEQQQEQEELELELEQEQVLGQGQEQVIGETQQNEQEQEQEQENQEEQINLNNIFDYLRNTRRVSQLQANQFNDLMVEQAIRLSTQQN
;
A
#
# COMPACT_ATOMS: atom_id res chain seq x y z
N MET A 1 -5.90 -10.01 -23.60
CA MET A 1 -5.65 -10.88 -22.43
C MET A 1 -6.35 -10.26 -21.25
N GLY A 2 -7.41 -10.90 -20.74
CA GLY A 2 -8.34 -10.30 -19.77
C GLY A 2 -7.94 -10.55 -18.32
N SER A 3 -7.75 -9.47 -17.56
CA SER A 3 -7.52 -9.51 -16.11
C SER A 3 -8.82 -9.77 -15.35
N LYS A 4 -8.85 -10.88 -14.60
CA LYS A 4 -9.97 -11.25 -13.72
C LYS A 4 -9.84 -10.52 -12.38
N GLY A 5 -10.79 -9.62 -12.10
CA GLY A 5 -10.93 -8.94 -10.82
C GLY A 5 -11.25 -9.89 -9.67
N SER A 6 -10.46 -9.79 -8.60
CA SER A 6 -10.51 -10.61 -7.39
C SER A 6 -11.70 -10.23 -6.50
N LYS A 7 -12.73 -11.08 -6.46
CA LYS A 7 -13.89 -10.97 -5.55
C LYS A 7 -13.74 -11.88 -4.33
N HIS A 8 -12.69 -11.74 -3.52
CA HIS A 8 -12.46 -12.60 -2.34
C HIS A 8 -11.99 -11.80 -1.12
N LYS A 9 -12.88 -11.07 -0.41
CA LYS A 9 -12.53 -10.53 0.94
C LYS A 9 -13.68 -10.46 1.96
N LYS A 10 -14.96 -10.50 1.56
CA LYS A 10 -16.11 -10.38 2.51
C LYS A 10 -16.51 -11.66 3.23
N THR A 11 -16.05 -12.84 2.80
CA THR A 11 -16.52 -14.14 3.32
C THR A 11 -15.70 -14.63 4.52
N THR A 12 -14.41 -14.27 4.60
CA THR A 12 -13.47 -14.70 5.64
C THR A 12 -13.77 -14.07 7.01
N GLN A 13 -14.16 -12.79 7.06
CA GLN A 13 -14.47 -12.07 8.32
C GLN A 13 -15.69 -12.65 9.07
N LYS A 14 -16.73 -13.13 8.37
CA LYS A 14 -17.90 -13.76 9.01
C LYS A 14 -17.62 -15.13 9.63
N VAL A 15 -16.56 -15.81 9.18
CA VAL A 15 -16.19 -17.16 9.63
C VAL A 15 -15.39 -17.10 10.94
N THR A 16 -14.54 -16.08 11.12
CA THR A 16 -13.74 -15.87 12.34
C THR A 16 -14.61 -15.45 13.52
N PHE A 17 -15.57 -14.53 13.32
CA PHE A 17 -16.50 -14.09 14.36
C PHE A 17 -17.41 -15.21 14.90
N LYS A 18 -17.88 -16.10 14.00
CA LYS A 18 -18.66 -17.29 14.40
C LYS A 18 -17.80 -18.29 15.19
N LYS A 19 -16.52 -18.45 14.85
CA LYS A 19 -15.56 -19.30 15.57
C LYS A 19 -15.24 -18.73 16.95
N ALA A 20 -14.98 -17.43 17.08
CA ALA A 20 -14.75 -16.75 18.35
C ALA A 20 -15.97 -16.89 19.29
N ARG A 21 -17.17 -16.63 18.77
CA ARG A 21 -18.43 -16.79 19.53
C ARG A 21 -18.69 -18.23 20.00
N LYS A 22 -18.16 -19.24 19.30
CA LYS A 22 -18.27 -20.65 19.68
C LYS A 22 -17.26 -21.04 20.79
N LYS A 23 -16.09 -20.40 20.83
CA LYS A 23 -15.10 -20.54 21.92
C LYS A 23 -15.55 -19.82 23.20
N LEU A 24 -16.08 -18.60 23.09
CA LEU A 24 -16.56 -17.73 24.21
C LEU A 24 -17.84 -18.23 24.91
N SER A 25 -18.25 -19.47 24.70
CA SER A 25 -19.46 -20.06 25.30
C SER A 25 -19.23 -21.47 25.82
N GLN A 26 -17.99 -21.94 25.82
CA GLN A 26 -17.63 -23.18 26.46
C GLN A 26 -17.30 -22.88 27.92
N PRO A 27 -18.03 -23.44 28.89
CA PRO A 27 -17.61 -23.38 30.29
C PRO A 27 -16.24 -24.02 30.42
N THR A 28 -15.24 -23.26 30.86
CA THR A 28 -13.86 -23.74 30.96
C THR A 28 -13.62 -24.52 32.26
N TYR A 29 -14.49 -24.42 33.27
CA TYR A 29 -14.38 -25.13 34.56
C TYR A 29 -13.04 -24.93 35.28
N GLU A 30 -12.26 -23.92 34.87
CA GLU A 30 -10.91 -23.68 35.37
C GLU A 30 -10.93 -23.12 36.80
N ILE A 31 -12.04 -22.49 37.23
CA ILE A 31 -12.18 -21.86 38.56
C ILE A 31 -12.68 -22.84 39.62
N TYR A 32 -13.55 -23.79 39.24
CA TYR A 32 -14.21 -24.71 40.18
C TYR A 32 -14.23 -26.14 39.63
N SER A 33 -13.71 -27.08 40.42
CA SER A 33 -13.64 -28.51 40.09
C SER A 33 -15.02 -29.19 40.03
N GLU A 34 -16.02 -28.68 40.76
CA GLU A 34 -17.36 -29.24 40.82
C GLU A 34 -18.42 -28.32 40.20
N VAL A 35 -19.27 -28.91 39.36
CA VAL A 35 -20.29 -28.20 38.59
C VAL A 35 -21.69 -28.64 39.03
N LYS A 36 -22.39 -27.78 39.75
CA LYS A 36 -23.75 -28.06 40.26
C LYS A 36 -24.88 -27.65 39.31
N TRP A 37 -24.56 -26.99 38.19
CA TRP A 37 -25.55 -26.47 37.23
C TRP A 37 -25.69 -27.32 35.97
N LYS A 38 -26.91 -27.34 35.41
CA LYS A 38 -27.18 -28.01 34.12
C LYS A 38 -26.71 -27.14 32.95
N LYS A 39 -25.67 -27.58 32.23
CA LYS A 39 -25.08 -26.89 31.07
C LYS A 39 -26.11 -26.42 30.03
N SER A 40 -27.15 -27.21 29.77
CA SER A 40 -28.23 -26.87 28.82
C SER A 40 -29.05 -25.65 29.27
N LYS A 41 -29.37 -25.54 30.56
CA LYS A 41 -30.09 -24.39 31.12
C LYS A 41 -29.24 -23.12 31.06
N VAL A 42 -27.95 -23.24 31.38
CA VAL A 42 -26.99 -22.13 31.29
C VAL A 42 -26.85 -21.63 29.85
N LYS A 43 -26.63 -22.54 28.89
CA LYS A 43 -26.60 -22.20 27.45
C LYS A 43 -27.88 -21.49 27.00
N LYS A 44 -29.05 -21.96 27.45
CA LYS A 44 -30.35 -21.33 27.15
C LYS A 44 -30.44 -19.93 27.75
N ALA A 45 -29.98 -19.73 28.99
CA ALA A 45 -29.99 -18.43 29.66
C ALA A 45 -29.04 -17.42 28.99
N ILE A 46 -27.83 -17.84 28.61
CA ILE A 46 -26.87 -17.02 27.85
C ILE A 46 -27.48 -16.65 26.48
N ARG A 47 -28.08 -17.62 25.77
CA ARG A 47 -28.73 -17.35 24.47
C ARG A 47 -29.90 -16.38 24.61
N LYS A 48 -30.65 -16.45 25.71
CA LYS A 48 -31.73 -15.52 26.06
C LYS A 48 -31.23 -14.20 26.65
N LYS A 49 -29.90 -13.97 26.71
CA LYS A 49 -29.28 -12.77 27.30
C LYS A 49 -29.67 -12.50 28.76
N ARG A 50 -30.01 -13.56 29.51
CA ARG A 50 -30.24 -13.46 30.97
C ARG A 50 -28.95 -13.64 31.78
N LEU A 51 -27.88 -14.06 31.11
CA LEU A 51 -26.56 -14.34 31.67
C LEU A 51 -25.50 -13.90 30.66
N ALA A 52 -24.39 -13.37 31.17
CA ALA A 52 -23.18 -13.13 30.40
C ALA A 52 -22.59 -14.45 29.89
N PRO A 53 -21.90 -14.45 28.74
CA PRO A 53 -21.12 -15.61 28.31
C PRO A 53 -20.12 -16.05 29.38
N ILE A 54 -19.70 -17.31 29.32
CA ILE A 54 -18.63 -17.82 30.18
C ILE A 54 -17.32 -17.60 29.43
N PHE A 55 -16.43 -16.83 30.05
CA PHE A 55 -15.09 -16.54 29.56
C PHE A 55 -14.09 -17.22 30.50
N SER A 56 -12.92 -17.60 29.97
CA SER A 56 -11.82 -18.07 30.80
C SER A 56 -11.39 -16.98 31.78
N PRO A 57 -11.03 -17.33 33.03
CA PRO A 57 -10.43 -16.39 33.96
C PRO A 57 -9.10 -15.86 33.42
N ASN A 58 -8.83 -14.57 33.65
CA ASN A 58 -7.50 -13.99 33.47
C ASN A 58 -7.00 -13.42 34.80
N ASP A 59 -5.79 -13.78 35.22
CA ASP A 59 -5.17 -13.31 36.47
C ASP A 59 -4.91 -11.81 36.43
N ASP A 60 -4.58 -11.27 35.26
CA ASP A 60 -4.21 -9.87 35.08
C ASP A 60 -5.23 -9.11 34.23
N GLN A 61 -5.34 -7.80 34.51
CA GLN A 61 -6.10 -6.89 33.68
C GLN A 61 -5.41 -6.73 32.32
N ASP A 62 -6.10 -7.10 31.25
CA ASP A 62 -5.62 -6.89 29.88
C ASP A 62 -6.59 -6.00 29.09
N LYS A 63 -6.24 -5.73 27.83
CA LYS A 63 -7.03 -4.89 26.91
C LYS A 63 -8.46 -5.41 26.72
N PHE A 64 -8.66 -6.73 26.79
CA PHE A 64 -9.94 -7.39 26.56
C PHE A 64 -10.67 -7.77 27.83
N SER A 65 -10.01 -7.80 28.99
CA SER A 65 -10.44 -8.34 30.27
C SER A 65 -10.29 -7.26 31.33
N ILE A 66 -11.24 -6.31 31.32
CA ILE A 66 -11.19 -5.11 32.18
C ILE A 66 -12.09 -5.20 33.40
N VAL A 67 -12.92 -6.23 33.50
CA VAL A 67 -13.91 -6.35 34.59
C VAL A 67 -13.46 -7.39 35.61
N GLU A 68 -13.03 -6.93 36.77
CA GLU A 68 -12.67 -7.79 37.90
C GLU A 68 -13.94 -8.39 38.54
N CYS A 69 -13.92 -9.70 38.80
CA CYS A 69 -14.94 -10.36 39.60
C CYS A 69 -14.54 -10.36 41.09
N PRO A 70 -15.30 -9.73 41.98
CA PRO A 70 -14.95 -9.59 43.40
C PRO A 70 -15.00 -10.89 44.20
N ILE A 71 -15.45 -11.99 43.60
CA ILE A 71 -15.54 -13.31 44.26
C ILE A 71 -14.28 -14.14 43.99
N CYS A 72 -13.77 -14.10 42.75
CA CYS A 72 -12.64 -14.92 42.34
C CYS A 72 -11.40 -14.10 41.97
N SER A 73 -11.47 -12.76 42.05
CA SER A 73 -10.40 -11.80 41.74
C SER A 73 -9.81 -11.88 40.34
N TYR A 74 -10.41 -12.68 39.45
CA TYR A 74 -10.05 -12.75 38.03
C TYR A 74 -10.72 -11.64 37.22
N PHE A 75 -10.06 -11.27 36.13
CA PHE A 75 -10.53 -10.33 35.14
C PHE A 75 -11.27 -11.03 34.00
N PHE A 76 -12.34 -10.38 33.54
CA PHE A 76 -13.18 -10.88 32.46
C PHE A 76 -13.54 -9.77 31.47
N PRO A 77 -13.78 -10.12 30.20
CA PRO A 77 -14.25 -9.15 29.22
C PRO A 77 -15.61 -8.56 29.53
N ILE A 78 -16.54 -9.42 29.96
CA ILE A 78 -17.88 -9.02 30.34
C ILE A 78 -18.33 -9.89 31.53
N ALA A 79 -18.93 -9.26 32.52
CA ALA A 79 -19.50 -9.92 33.68
C ALA A 79 -21.01 -9.66 33.80
N ASN A 80 -21.68 -10.40 34.68
CA ASN A 80 -23.05 -10.09 35.10
C ASN A 80 -23.01 -8.97 36.14
N ILE A 81 -24.03 -8.11 36.19
CA ILE A 81 -24.10 -7.04 37.20
C ILE A 81 -25.16 -7.40 38.24
N THR A 82 -24.81 -7.37 39.51
CA THR A 82 -25.79 -7.55 40.59
C THR A 82 -26.83 -6.44 40.59
N THR A 83 -28.10 -6.77 40.78
CA THR A 83 -29.18 -5.78 40.73
C THR A 83 -29.12 -4.80 41.90
N CYS A 84 -28.74 -5.29 43.09
CA CYS A 84 -28.73 -4.56 44.35
C CYS A 84 -27.56 -3.58 44.51
N CYS A 85 -26.31 -4.03 44.35
CA CYS A 85 -25.12 -3.21 44.58
C CYS A 85 -24.30 -2.89 43.32
N LYS A 86 -24.79 -3.31 42.14
CA LYS A 86 -24.16 -3.07 40.83
C LYS A 86 -22.71 -3.58 40.72
N LYS A 87 -22.31 -4.52 41.58
CA LYS A 87 -21.02 -5.19 41.47
C LYS A 87 -21.01 -6.21 40.32
N PRO A 88 -19.93 -6.27 39.52
CA PRO A 88 -19.76 -7.30 38.51
C PRO A 88 -19.55 -8.67 39.15
N ILE A 89 -20.04 -9.75 38.54
CA ILE A 89 -19.84 -11.14 38.96
C ILE A 89 -19.73 -12.00 37.69
N CYS A 90 -18.65 -12.78 37.57
CA CYS A 90 -18.50 -13.70 36.44
C CYS A 90 -19.59 -14.79 36.46
N THR A 91 -19.91 -15.35 35.30
CA THR A 91 -21.00 -16.32 35.20
C THR A 91 -20.76 -17.58 36.04
N GLU A 92 -19.51 -18.03 36.19
CA GLU A 92 -19.20 -19.19 37.02
C GLU A 92 -19.43 -18.94 38.52
N CYS A 93 -18.95 -17.81 39.04
CA CYS A 93 -19.19 -17.43 40.44
C CYS A 93 -20.69 -17.26 40.74
N TYR A 94 -21.45 -16.66 39.82
CA TYR A 94 -22.90 -16.58 39.97
C TYR A 94 -23.56 -17.97 40.00
N LEU A 95 -23.11 -18.90 39.15
CA LEU A 95 -23.65 -20.25 39.09
C LEU A 95 -23.28 -21.11 40.30
N GLN A 96 -22.18 -20.81 40.99
CA GLN A 96 -21.88 -21.44 42.30
C GLN A 96 -22.91 -21.01 43.36
N ILE A 97 -23.34 -19.75 43.34
CA ILE A 97 -24.32 -19.22 44.29
C ILE A 97 -25.75 -19.62 43.90
N CYS A 98 -26.06 -19.65 42.60
CA CYS A 98 -27.38 -19.91 42.03
C CYS A 98 -27.35 -21.02 40.95
N PRO A 99 -27.02 -22.28 41.28
CA PRO A 99 -26.81 -23.36 40.31
C PRO A 99 -28.07 -23.72 39.49
N HIS A 100 -29.25 -23.39 39.99
CA HIS A 100 -30.52 -23.69 39.32
C HIS A 100 -31.10 -22.52 38.49
N LEU A 101 -30.44 -21.35 38.50
CA LEU A 101 -30.83 -20.11 37.83
C LEU A 101 -32.16 -19.48 38.26
N ASN A 102 -33.13 -20.27 38.74
CA ASN A 102 -34.38 -19.81 39.32
C ASN A 102 -35.11 -20.91 40.11
N PRO A 103 -35.60 -20.61 41.33
CA PRO A 103 -35.14 -19.50 42.16
C PRO A 103 -33.65 -19.67 42.51
N CYS A 104 -32.95 -18.57 42.78
CA CYS A 104 -31.58 -18.66 43.31
C CYS A 104 -31.64 -19.30 44.70
N SER A 105 -30.66 -20.15 45.02
CA SER A 105 -30.53 -20.78 46.34
C SER A 105 -30.03 -19.84 47.43
N SER A 106 -29.46 -18.69 47.07
CA SER A 106 -29.05 -17.67 48.05
C SER A 106 -30.08 -16.56 48.13
N ASP A 107 -30.66 -16.39 49.32
CA ASP A 107 -31.59 -15.29 49.59
C ASP A 107 -30.87 -13.94 49.73
N ARG A 108 -29.54 -13.92 49.87
CA ARG A 108 -28.75 -12.70 50.11
C ARG A 108 -27.59 -12.54 49.14
N CYS A 109 -27.30 -11.29 48.80
CA CYS A 109 -26.15 -10.93 47.98
C CYS A 109 -24.83 -11.23 48.72
N PRO A 110 -23.84 -11.89 48.08
CA PRO A 110 -22.55 -12.18 48.71
C PRO A 110 -21.74 -10.92 49.05
N TRP A 111 -22.04 -9.79 48.38
CA TRP A 111 -21.31 -8.53 48.56
C TRP A 111 -21.97 -7.61 49.59
N CYS A 112 -23.19 -7.15 49.31
CA CYS A 112 -23.88 -6.16 50.15
C CYS A 112 -24.90 -6.76 51.14
N ARG A 113 -25.07 -8.09 51.14
CA ARG A 113 -26.04 -8.83 52.00
C ARG A 113 -27.53 -8.49 51.80
N HIS A 114 -27.87 -7.68 50.80
CA HIS A 114 -29.25 -7.37 50.44
C HIS A 114 -30.03 -8.65 50.11
N SER A 115 -31.31 -8.71 50.51
CA SER A 115 -32.20 -9.83 50.19
C SER A 115 -32.52 -9.88 48.69
N ASN A 116 -33.06 -11.00 48.20
CA ASN A 116 -33.46 -11.18 46.79
C ASN A 116 -32.28 -11.02 45.80
N PHE A 117 -31.20 -11.77 46.05
CA PHE A 117 -30.04 -11.76 45.17
C PHE A 117 -30.41 -12.11 43.73
N SER A 118 -30.13 -11.17 42.82
CA SER A 118 -30.36 -11.33 41.39
C SER A 118 -29.31 -10.58 40.58
N ILE A 119 -29.17 -10.95 39.32
CA ILE A 119 -28.24 -10.36 38.37
C ILE A 119 -28.97 -9.87 37.12
N SER A 120 -28.37 -8.90 36.45
CA SER A 120 -28.72 -8.44 35.12
C SER A 120 -27.52 -8.56 34.20
N TYR A 121 -27.73 -9.06 32.99
CA TYR A 121 -26.75 -8.98 31.91
C TYR A 121 -27.19 -7.86 30.96
N GLU A 122 -26.57 -6.70 31.10
CA GLU A 122 -26.96 -5.52 30.35
C GLU A 122 -26.30 -5.52 28.95
N GLU A 123 -27.10 -5.29 27.92
CA GLU A 123 -26.66 -5.37 26.52
C GLU A 123 -25.71 -4.22 26.13
N THR A 124 -25.68 -3.15 26.92
CA THR A 124 -24.80 -1.98 26.74
C THR A 124 -23.32 -2.35 26.89
N TYR A 125 -22.95 -3.11 27.92
CA TYR A 125 -21.57 -3.60 28.11
C TYR A 125 -21.13 -4.53 26.99
N ARG A 126 -22.05 -5.40 26.52
CA ARG A 126 -21.79 -6.26 25.36
C ARG A 126 -21.50 -5.45 24.10
N LYS A 127 -22.30 -4.41 23.81
CA LYS A 127 -22.12 -3.56 22.63
C LYS A 127 -20.80 -2.79 22.70
N LYS A 128 -20.42 -2.28 23.87
CA LYS A 128 -19.13 -1.62 24.09
C LYS A 128 -17.95 -2.56 23.82
N PHE A 129 -17.99 -3.76 24.39
CA PHE A 129 -16.95 -4.77 24.17
C PHE A 129 -16.85 -5.19 22.69
N LEU A 130 -17.98 -5.44 22.03
CA LEU A 130 -17.98 -5.79 20.60
C LEU A 130 -17.43 -4.66 19.73
N LYS A 131 -17.78 -3.40 20.04
CA LYS A 131 -17.27 -2.24 19.32
C LYS A 131 -15.76 -2.06 19.51
N GLN A 132 -15.24 -2.31 20.72
CA GLN A 132 -13.79 -2.29 20.96
C GLN A 132 -13.07 -3.35 20.13
N LEU A 133 -13.59 -4.59 20.10
CA LEU A 133 -13.03 -5.64 19.24
C LEU A 133 -13.05 -5.24 17.76
N ASP A 134 -14.19 -4.76 17.25
CA ASP A 134 -14.32 -4.37 15.84
C ASP A 134 -13.32 -3.25 15.47
N ASN A 135 -13.22 -2.22 16.31
CA ASN A 135 -12.25 -1.13 16.10
C ASN A 135 -10.81 -1.63 16.06
N GLU A 136 -10.43 -2.55 16.95
CA GLU A 136 -9.05 -3.07 16.99
C GLU A 136 -8.70 -3.92 15.76
N PHE A 137 -9.65 -4.69 15.24
CA PHE A 137 -9.46 -5.41 13.99
C PHE A 137 -9.28 -4.45 12.81
N ASP A 138 -10.01 -3.32 12.82
CA ASP A 138 -9.87 -2.29 11.80
C ASP A 138 -8.50 -1.59 11.91
N ASP A 139 -8.02 -1.28 13.13
CA ASP A 139 -6.69 -0.70 13.37
C ASP A 139 -5.56 -1.64 12.91
N GLU A 140 -5.62 -2.92 13.26
CA GLU A 140 -4.62 -3.94 12.83
C GLU A 140 -4.61 -4.10 11.30
N MET A 141 -5.78 -4.08 10.69
CA MET A 141 -5.92 -4.17 9.23
C MET A 141 -5.35 -2.94 8.53
N LEU A 142 -5.57 -1.75 9.09
CA LEU A 142 -5.01 -0.50 8.59
C LEU A 142 -3.48 -0.48 8.69
N GLU A 143 -2.92 -0.98 9.80
CA GLU A 143 -1.47 -1.07 10.00
C GLU A 143 -0.81 -2.02 8.98
N LEU A 144 -1.41 -3.18 8.75
CA LEU A 144 -0.96 -4.14 7.75
C LEU A 144 -0.99 -3.57 6.32
N GLU A 145 -2.02 -2.79 6.00
CA GLU A 145 -2.15 -2.14 4.70
C GLU A 145 -1.08 -1.06 4.49
N LYS A 146 -0.82 -0.21 5.50
CA LYS A 146 0.27 0.77 5.47
C LYS A 146 1.62 0.11 5.25
N LYS A 147 1.89 -0.99 5.96
CA LYS A 147 3.13 -1.76 5.82
C LYS A 147 3.27 -2.38 4.43
N ALA A 148 2.18 -2.87 3.84
CA ALA A 148 2.20 -3.39 2.48
C ALA A 148 2.54 -2.29 1.47
N GLN A 149 1.92 -1.12 1.58
CA GLN A 149 2.22 0.03 0.72
C GLN A 149 3.67 0.52 0.86
N GLU A 150 4.21 0.53 2.09
CA GLU A 150 5.60 0.90 2.33
C GLU A 150 6.57 -0.09 1.68
N ASN A 151 6.35 -1.40 1.85
CA ASN A 151 7.15 -2.42 1.18
C ASN A 151 7.08 -2.31 -0.35
N GLU A 152 5.90 -2.01 -0.92
CA GLU A 152 5.72 -1.80 -2.36
C GLU A 152 6.51 -0.56 -2.83
N ARG A 153 6.50 0.53 -2.06
CA ARG A 153 7.33 1.72 -2.35
C ARG A 153 8.82 1.40 -2.32
N GLU A 154 9.30 0.70 -1.29
CA GLU A 154 10.71 0.29 -1.18
C GLU A 154 11.13 -0.67 -2.31
N GLU A 155 10.24 -1.55 -2.77
CA GLU A 155 10.50 -2.42 -3.92
C GLU A 155 10.62 -1.61 -5.21
N PHE A 156 9.74 -0.63 -5.41
CA PHE A 156 9.78 0.26 -6.57
C PHE A 156 11.05 1.11 -6.61
N GLU A 157 11.47 1.67 -5.47
CA GLU A 157 12.73 2.43 -5.38
C GLU A 157 13.95 1.58 -5.68
N ARG A 158 14.00 0.34 -5.15
CA ARG A 158 15.09 -0.60 -5.48
C ARG A 158 15.13 -0.91 -6.97
N GLU A 159 13.99 -1.07 -7.62
CA GLU A 159 13.94 -1.34 -9.05
C GLU A 159 14.37 -0.11 -9.88
N ARG A 160 13.95 1.09 -9.48
CA ARG A 160 14.44 2.34 -10.10
C ARG A 160 15.95 2.48 -10.00
N GLU A 161 16.54 2.17 -8.86
CA GLU A 161 17.99 2.26 -8.69
C GLU A 161 18.74 1.24 -9.54
N LYS A 162 18.22 0.01 -9.68
CA LYS A 162 18.76 -0.98 -10.63
C LYS A 162 18.72 -0.45 -12.06
N ILE A 163 17.57 0.08 -12.50
CA ILE A 163 17.41 0.66 -13.84
C ILE A 163 18.42 1.79 -14.05
N ARG A 164 18.54 2.72 -13.08
CA ARG A 164 19.51 3.82 -13.13
C ARG A 164 20.94 3.30 -13.31
N LYS A 165 21.35 2.31 -12.53
CA LYS A 165 22.67 1.70 -12.63
C LYS A 165 22.90 1.05 -14.00
N THR A 166 21.92 0.29 -14.50
CA THR A 166 22.01 -0.31 -15.84
C THR A 166 22.13 0.74 -16.94
N LEU A 167 21.41 1.86 -16.84
CA LEU A 167 21.53 2.97 -17.79
C LEU A 167 22.92 3.61 -17.77
N LEU A 168 23.53 3.77 -16.59
CA LEU A 168 24.90 4.27 -16.48
C LEU A 168 25.91 3.29 -17.13
N GLU A 169 25.76 1.99 -16.90
CA GLU A 169 26.60 0.97 -17.53
C GLU A 169 26.47 0.95 -19.06
N ILE A 170 25.28 1.22 -19.61
CA ILE A 170 25.07 1.35 -21.06
C ILE A 170 25.81 2.58 -21.60
N LYS A 171 25.65 3.75 -20.97
CA LYS A 171 26.32 4.99 -21.39
C LYS A 171 27.85 4.86 -21.40
N GLU A 172 28.43 4.16 -20.41
CA GLU A 172 29.86 3.91 -20.37
C GLU A 172 30.34 3.00 -21.51
N LYS A 173 29.54 2.03 -21.93
CA LYS A 173 29.86 1.16 -23.07
C LYS A 173 29.81 1.94 -24.37
N GLU A 174 28.76 2.72 -24.59
CA GLU A 174 28.61 3.58 -25.78
C GLU A 174 29.79 4.55 -25.91
N LYS A 175 30.24 5.15 -24.79
CA LYS A 175 31.43 6.01 -24.79
C LYS A 175 32.70 5.26 -25.23
N LYS A 176 32.93 4.06 -24.70
CA LYS A 176 34.11 3.24 -25.07
C LYS A 176 34.05 2.77 -26.51
N GLU A 177 32.87 2.42 -27.02
CA GLU A 177 32.66 2.04 -28.42
C GLU A 177 32.97 3.24 -29.34
N GLY A 178 32.47 4.44 -29.03
CA GLY A 178 32.80 5.65 -29.78
C GLY A 178 34.28 6.02 -29.74
N GLU A 179 34.96 5.86 -28.60
CA GLU A 179 36.41 6.05 -28.49
C GLU A 179 37.19 5.03 -29.35
N TYR A 180 36.75 3.78 -29.39
CA TYR A 180 37.36 2.73 -30.21
C TYR A 180 37.17 2.99 -31.71
N GLU A 181 35.99 3.45 -32.13
CA GLU A 181 35.74 3.86 -33.53
C GLU A 181 36.66 5.01 -33.94
N LYS A 182 36.77 6.06 -33.11
CA LYS A 182 37.71 7.18 -33.34
C LYS A 182 39.16 6.70 -33.45
N PHE A 183 39.57 5.75 -32.60
CA PHE A 183 40.91 5.17 -32.67
C PHE A 183 41.14 4.41 -33.99
N GLN A 184 40.17 3.62 -34.46
CA GLN A 184 40.27 2.92 -35.74
C GLN A 184 40.35 3.88 -36.94
N GLU A 185 39.57 4.97 -36.92
CA GLU A 185 39.61 6.04 -37.92
C GLU A 185 41.02 6.64 -38.03
N MET A 186 41.60 7.00 -36.88
CA MET A 186 42.95 7.58 -36.80
C MET A 186 44.03 6.64 -37.34
N GLU A 187 43.95 5.33 -37.05
CA GLU A 187 44.93 4.36 -37.53
C GLU A 187 44.84 4.15 -39.06
N LYS A 188 43.62 4.15 -39.62
CA LYS A 188 43.41 4.14 -41.07
C LYS A 188 44.02 5.37 -41.74
N GLN A 189 43.86 6.56 -41.15
CA GLN A 189 44.48 7.78 -41.66
C GLN A 189 46.03 7.71 -41.62
N LYS A 190 46.61 7.21 -40.52
CA LYS A 190 48.07 7.00 -40.43
C LYS A 190 48.58 6.01 -41.48
N GLN A 191 47.83 4.95 -41.78
CA GLN A 191 48.19 4.01 -42.86
C GLN A 191 48.19 4.70 -44.23
N LYS A 192 47.15 5.48 -44.54
CA LYS A 192 47.09 6.26 -45.79
C LYS A 192 48.28 7.22 -45.91
N GLN A 193 48.65 7.92 -44.82
CA GLN A 193 49.82 8.80 -44.82
C GLN A 193 51.14 8.05 -45.06
N ARG A 194 51.32 6.88 -44.45
CA ARG A 194 52.51 6.03 -44.66
C ARG A 194 52.61 5.56 -46.11
N GLU A 195 51.48 5.15 -46.70
CA GLU A 195 51.41 4.73 -48.10
C GLU A 195 51.72 5.89 -49.05
N LEU A 196 51.13 7.07 -48.81
CA LEU A 196 51.43 8.27 -49.58
C LEU A 196 52.91 8.65 -49.52
N THR A 197 53.49 8.64 -48.31
CA THR A 197 54.92 8.91 -48.10
C THR A 197 55.80 7.92 -48.87
N ARG A 198 55.43 6.63 -48.86
CA ARG A 198 56.13 5.58 -49.60
C ARG A 198 56.06 5.84 -51.11
N LEU A 199 54.89 6.19 -51.65
CA LEU A 199 54.70 6.48 -53.06
C LEU A 199 55.52 7.70 -53.51
N MET A 200 55.57 8.75 -52.69
CA MET A 200 56.42 9.92 -52.95
C MET A 200 57.91 9.53 -53.05
N PHE A 201 58.40 8.72 -52.10
CA PHE A 201 59.78 8.26 -52.12
C PHE A 201 60.12 7.39 -53.34
N GLU A 202 59.22 6.48 -53.72
CA GLU A 202 59.37 5.65 -54.92
C GLU A 202 59.37 6.49 -56.21
N GLN A 203 58.58 7.56 -56.27
CA GLN A 203 58.56 8.50 -57.39
C GLN A 203 59.86 9.31 -57.48
N GLN A 204 60.37 9.79 -56.36
CA GLN A 204 61.66 10.50 -56.32
C GLN A 204 62.81 9.60 -56.76
N LYS A 205 62.85 8.35 -56.29
CA LYS A 205 63.84 7.36 -56.73
C LYS A 205 63.77 7.09 -58.24
N ARG A 206 62.58 7.06 -58.83
CA ARG A 206 62.40 6.93 -60.29
C ARG A 206 62.97 8.13 -61.05
N ASN A 207 62.82 9.35 -60.50
CA ASN A 207 63.38 10.56 -61.09
C ASN A 207 64.92 10.56 -61.04
N ASP A 208 65.51 10.13 -59.92
CA ASP A 208 66.98 10.09 -59.76
C ASP A 208 67.67 9.07 -60.67
N GLN A 209 66.98 7.98 -61.03
CA GLN A 209 67.54 6.93 -61.90
C GLN A 209 67.54 7.27 -63.39
N ASN A 210 66.85 8.34 -63.82
CA ASN A 210 66.80 8.74 -65.23
C ASN A 210 66.79 10.27 -65.42
N PRO A 211 67.87 10.98 -65.07
CA PRO A 211 67.92 12.45 -65.10
C PRO A 211 67.93 13.06 -66.51
N ASN A 212 68.07 12.25 -67.58
CA ASN A 212 68.32 12.73 -68.94
C ASN A 212 67.21 12.43 -69.97
N GLN A 213 66.04 11.94 -69.55
CA GLN A 213 64.85 11.88 -70.41
C GLN A 213 63.91 13.08 -70.18
N ASN A 214 64.45 14.29 -70.25
CA ASN A 214 63.65 15.48 -70.54
C ASN A 214 63.49 15.60 -72.07
N ASN A 215 62.69 14.71 -72.65
CA ASN A 215 62.08 15.00 -73.94
C ASN A 215 60.61 14.56 -73.88
N PHE A 216 59.74 15.57 -73.73
CA PHE A 216 58.28 15.56 -73.92
C PHE A 216 57.64 14.17 -74.00
N ASN A 217 57.32 13.58 -72.85
CA ASN A 217 56.52 12.36 -72.80
C ASN A 217 55.28 12.57 -71.93
N PHE A 218 54.11 12.39 -72.53
CA PHE A 218 52.77 12.64 -71.99
C PHE A 218 52.50 11.97 -70.63
N ASN A 219 53.29 10.98 -70.24
CA ASN A 219 53.19 10.26 -68.96
C ASN A 219 53.57 11.09 -67.71
N ASN A 220 54.37 12.16 -67.84
CA ASN A 220 54.64 13.05 -66.70
C ASN A 220 53.40 13.89 -66.30
N ASN A 221 52.43 14.05 -67.20
CA ASN A 221 51.22 14.82 -66.92
C ASN A 221 50.24 14.03 -66.02
N VAL A 222 50.15 12.71 -66.17
CA VAL A 222 49.29 11.85 -65.31
C VAL A 222 49.82 11.81 -63.87
N ASN A 223 51.14 11.71 -63.69
CA ASN A 223 51.77 11.75 -62.36
C ASN A 223 51.66 13.12 -61.69
N ASN A 224 51.76 14.22 -62.44
CA ASN A 224 51.53 15.55 -61.89
C ASN A 224 50.05 15.76 -61.53
N ILE A 225 49.10 15.25 -62.31
CA ILE A 225 47.68 15.30 -61.97
C ILE A 225 47.40 14.52 -60.68
N GLN A 226 48.06 13.38 -60.45
CA GLN A 226 47.92 12.62 -59.20
C GLN A 226 48.51 13.36 -57.99
N ILE A 227 49.65 14.04 -58.15
CA ILE A 227 50.24 14.88 -57.10
C ILE A 227 49.34 16.08 -56.79
N PHE A 228 48.80 16.76 -57.81
CA PHE A 228 47.89 17.88 -57.59
C PHE A 228 46.60 17.46 -56.88
N ARG A 229 46.01 16.30 -57.25
CA ARG A 229 44.87 15.75 -56.50
C ARG A 229 45.22 15.41 -55.06
N ALA A 230 46.40 14.85 -54.81
CA ALA A 230 46.84 14.56 -53.44
C ALA A 230 47.07 15.85 -52.61
N ILE A 231 47.52 16.94 -53.25
CA ILE A 231 47.66 18.24 -52.58
C ILE A 231 46.28 18.86 -52.29
N GLU A 232 45.33 18.77 -53.22
CA GLU A 232 43.94 19.15 -52.97
C GLU A 232 43.32 18.34 -51.83
N GLU A 233 43.48 17.02 -51.82
CA GLU A 233 43.01 16.16 -50.72
C GLU A 233 43.64 16.51 -49.37
N ILE A 234 44.92 16.89 -49.33
CA ILE A 234 45.57 17.38 -48.09
C ILE A 234 44.99 18.72 -47.66
N GLY A 235 44.72 19.62 -48.61
CA GLY A 235 44.07 20.90 -48.33
C GLY A 235 42.66 20.73 -47.76
N GLU A 236 41.87 19.83 -48.34
CA GLU A 236 40.52 19.48 -47.86
C GLU A 236 40.57 18.82 -46.48
N MET A 237 41.56 17.95 -46.21
CA MET A 237 41.75 17.36 -44.88
C MET A 237 42.12 18.40 -43.82
N GLN A 238 42.97 19.38 -44.15
CA GLN A 238 43.31 20.47 -43.22
C GLN A 238 42.13 21.40 -42.95
N GLN A 239 41.29 21.66 -43.96
CA GLN A 239 40.04 22.40 -43.75
C GLN A 239 39.06 21.63 -42.87
N ASN A 240 38.86 20.34 -43.12
CA ASN A 240 37.99 19.50 -42.27
C ASN A 240 38.50 19.41 -40.82
N GLU A 241 39.81 19.37 -40.60
CA GLU A 241 40.40 19.36 -39.25
C GLU A 241 40.17 20.71 -38.53
N GLN A 242 40.22 21.84 -39.25
CA GLN A 242 39.87 23.14 -38.71
C GLN A 242 38.37 23.28 -38.41
N GLU A 243 37.49 22.78 -39.30
CA GLU A 243 36.04 22.77 -39.05
C GLU A 243 35.70 21.90 -37.83
N GLN A 244 36.30 20.71 -37.69
CA GLN A 244 36.09 19.86 -36.51
C GLN A 244 36.60 20.50 -35.21
N GLN A 245 37.68 21.28 -35.26
CA GLN A 245 38.16 22.03 -34.08
C GLN A 245 37.18 23.15 -33.71
N GLN A 246 36.64 23.88 -34.69
CA GLN A 246 35.64 24.92 -34.44
C GLN A 246 34.34 24.33 -33.89
N GLU A 247 33.87 23.21 -34.43
CA GLU A 247 32.64 22.54 -33.98
C GLU A 247 32.80 22.00 -32.54
N GLN A 248 34.00 21.55 -32.16
CA GLN A 248 34.31 21.17 -30.77
C GLN A 248 34.33 22.37 -29.82
N GLU A 249 34.93 23.51 -30.20
CA GLU A 249 34.89 24.73 -29.40
C GLU A 249 33.47 25.27 -29.21
N GLU A 250 32.62 25.18 -30.25
CA GLU A 250 31.21 25.61 -30.17
C GLU A 250 30.39 24.72 -29.22
N LEU A 251 30.58 23.40 -29.28
CA LEU A 251 29.97 22.45 -28.34
C LEU A 251 30.41 22.66 -26.89
N GLU A 252 31.68 23.01 -26.66
CA GLU A 252 32.20 23.31 -25.33
C GLU A 252 31.56 24.60 -24.76
N LEU A 253 31.38 25.62 -25.60
CA LEU A 253 30.66 26.85 -25.25
C LEU A 253 29.17 26.61 -24.94
N GLU A 254 28.48 25.74 -25.68
CA GLU A 254 27.08 25.39 -25.38
C GLU A 254 26.96 24.66 -24.04
N LEU A 255 27.86 23.71 -23.76
CA LEU A 255 27.90 22.99 -22.47
C LEU A 255 28.16 23.93 -21.28
N GLU A 256 29.03 24.93 -21.45
CA GLU A 256 29.26 25.95 -20.41
C GLU A 256 28.02 26.83 -20.20
N GLN A 257 27.30 27.21 -21.26
CA GLN A 257 26.05 27.98 -21.14
C GLN A 257 24.94 27.16 -20.46
N GLU A 258 24.80 25.87 -20.75
CA GLU A 258 23.83 25.01 -20.09
C GLU A 258 24.14 24.81 -18.59
N GLN A 259 25.42 24.72 -18.21
CA GLN A 259 25.81 24.63 -16.79
C GLN A 259 25.48 25.92 -16.02
N VAL A 260 25.61 27.10 -16.66
CA VAL A 260 25.23 28.39 -16.06
C VAL A 260 23.71 28.51 -15.92
N LEU A 261 22.93 27.99 -16.86
CA LEU A 261 21.46 27.98 -16.80
C LEU A 261 20.91 26.94 -15.80
N GLY A 262 21.59 25.80 -15.63
CA GLY A 262 21.21 24.74 -14.70
C GLY A 262 21.28 25.15 -13.23
N GLN A 263 22.18 26.07 -12.87
CA GLN A 263 22.28 26.60 -11.50
C GLN A 263 21.16 27.61 -11.14
N GLY A 264 20.37 28.06 -12.12
CA GLY A 264 19.19 28.91 -11.91
C GLY A 264 17.87 28.16 -11.73
N GLN A 265 17.78 26.88 -12.12
CA GLN A 265 16.53 26.11 -12.13
C GLN A 265 16.25 25.32 -10.84
N GLU A 266 17.25 25.10 -9.99
CA GLU A 266 17.05 24.42 -8.69
C GLU A 266 16.19 25.24 -7.70
N GLN A 267 16.04 26.55 -7.91
CA GLN A 267 15.14 27.37 -7.08
C GLN A 267 13.68 27.34 -7.55
N VAL A 268 13.40 27.00 -8.81
CA VAL A 268 12.02 26.99 -9.37
C VAL A 268 11.35 25.63 -9.21
N ILE A 269 12.11 24.53 -9.23
CA ILE A 269 11.57 23.16 -9.07
C ILE A 269 10.99 22.92 -7.66
N GLY A 270 11.50 23.61 -6.64
CA GLY A 270 10.99 23.53 -5.26
C GLY A 270 9.58 24.09 -5.10
N GLU A 271 9.22 25.16 -5.83
CA GLU A 271 7.89 25.78 -5.75
C GLU A 271 6.84 25.01 -6.57
N THR A 272 7.24 24.34 -7.65
CA THR A 272 6.32 23.53 -8.48
C THR A 272 5.94 22.22 -7.80
N GLN A 273 6.87 21.55 -7.12
CA GLN A 273 6.59 20.30 -6.39
C GLN A 273 5.71 20.50 -5.15
N GLN A 274 5.81 21.66 -4.49
CA GLN A 274 4.91 21.99 -3.37
C GLN A 274 3.47 22.25 -3.85
N ASN A 275 3.29 22.92 -5.00
CA ASN A 275 1.98 23.15 -5.58
C ASN A 275 1.30 21.85 -6.09
N GLU A 276 2.07 20.91 -6.64
CA GLU A 276 1.52 19.60 -7.06
C GLU A 276 1.07 18.75 -5.86
N GLN A 277 1.82 18.77 -4.75
CA GLN A 277 1.43 18.07 -3.52
C GLN A 277 0.20 18.69 -2.85
N GLU A 278 0.07 20.02 -2.85
CA GLU A 278 -1.13 20.69 -2.33
C GLU A 278 -2.37 20.39 -3.20
N GLN A 279 -2.22 20.31 -4.52
CA GLN A 279 -3.32 19.94 -5.42
C GLN A 279 -3.76 18.48 -5.28
N GLU A 280 -2.82 17.54 -5.10
CA GLU A 280 -3.17 16.14 -4.81
C GLU A 280 -3.89 16.00 -3.46
N GLN A 281 -3.45 16.73 -2.43
CA GLN A 281 -4.14 16.75 -1.14
C GLN A 281 -5.54 17.38 -1.22
N GLU A 282 -5.74 18.43 -2.02
CA GLU A 282 -7.07 18.99 -2.24
C GLU A 282 -7.98 18.03 -3.01
N GLN A 283 -7.46 17.28 -3.98
CA GLN A 283 -8.25 16.26 -4.69
C GLN A 283 -8.65 15.10 -3.77
N GLU A 284 -7.74 14.58 -2.94
CA GLU A 284 -8.07 13.52 -1.97
C GLU A 284 -9.14 13.98 -0.97
N ASN A 285 -9.01 15.22 -0.47
CA ASN A 285 -10.01 15.80 0.44
C ASN A 285 -11.38 15.99 -0.23
N GLN A 286 -11.41 16.36 -1.52
CA GLN A 286 -12.65 16.46 -2.29
C GLN A 286 -13.29 15.09 -2.54
N GLU A 287 -12.50 14.06 -2.88
CA GLU A 287 -13.00 12.70 -3.05
C GLU A 287 -13.55 12.13 -1.74
N GLU A 288 -12.89 12.37 -0.60
CA GLU A 288 -13.40 11.98 0.71
C GLU A 288 -14.74 12.66 1.04
N GLN A 289 -14.88 13.96 0.73
CA GLN A 289 -16.14 14.68 0.92
C GLN A 289 -17.26 14.13 0.03
N ILE A 290 -16.97 13.80 -1.22
CA ILE A 290 -17.95 13.18 -2.14
C ILE A 290 -18.37 11.80 -1.59
N ASN A 291 -17.43 11.02 -1.08
CA ASN A 291 -17.70 9.70 -0.54
C ASN A 291 -18.57 9.77 0.74
N LEU A 292 -18.29 10.72 1.63
CA LEU A 292 -19.11 10.99 2.81
C LEU A 292 -20.54 11.40 2.44
N ASN A 293 -20.72 12.29 1.46
CA ASN A 293 -22.04 12.70 0.99
C ASN A 293 -22.85 11.53 0.41
N ASN A 294 -22.21 10.65 -0.37
CA ASN A 294 -22.83 9.43 -0.89
C ASN A 294 -23.27 8.48 0.23
N ILE A 295 -22.48 8.34 1.29
CA ILE A 295 -22.83 7.53 2.47
C ILE A 295 -24.03 8.15 3.19
N PHE A 296 -24.06 9.47 3.39
CA PHE A 296 -25.19 10.14 4.04
C PHE A 296 -26.49 9.98 3.24
N ASP A 297 -26.44 10.06 1.91
CA ASP A 297 -27.62 9.85 1.06
C ASP A 297 -28.10 8.40 1.07
N TYR A 298 -27.18 7.43 1.10
CA TYR A 298 -27.54 6.03 1.28
C TYR A 298 -28.28 5.79 2.60
N LEU A 299 -27.80 6.39 3.70
CA LEU A 299 -28.42 6.26 5.02
C LEU A 299 -29.79 6.96 5.06
N ARG A 300 -29.91 8.13 4.44
CA ARG A 300 -31.16 8.90 4.35
C ARG A 300 -32.23 8.13 3.56
N ASN A 301 -31.84 7.53 2.44
CA ASN A 301 -32.72 6.70 1.62
C ASN A 301 -33.13 5.42 2.36
N THR A 302 -32.20 4.76 3.04
CA THR A 302 -32.49 3.57 3.85
C THR A 302 -33.52 3.87 4.94
N ARG A 303 -33.34 4.98 5.67
CA ARG A 303 -34.31 5.43 6.69
C ARG A 303 -35.69 5.68 6.09
N ARG A 304 -35.75 6.32 4.92
CA ARG A 304 -37.01 6.61 4.22
C ARG A 304 -37.75 5.34 3.80
N VAL A 305 -37.03 4.35 3.28
CA VAL A 305 -37.59 3.02 2.93
C VAL A 305 -38.14 2.31 4.17
N SER A 306 -37.39 2.30 5.28
CA SER A 306 -37.88 1.70 6.53
C SER A 306 -39.14 2.39 7.06
N GLN A 307 -39.25 3.71 6.90
CA GLN A 307 -40.42 4.48 7.30
C GLN A 307 -41.66 4.15 6.44
N LEU A 308 -41.48 4.01 5.13
CA LEU A 308 -42.54 3.59 4.22
C LEU A 308 -43.03 2.16 4.53
N GLN A 309 -42.10 1.24 4.83
CA GLN A 309 -42.45 -0.12 5.24
C GLN A 309 -43.23 -0.15 6.56
N ALA A 310 -42.85 0.70 7.53
CA ALA A 310 -43.58 0.82 8.79
C ALA A 310 -44.99 1.38 8.58
N ASN A 311 -45.15 2.37 7.69
CA ASN A 311 -46.46 2.92 7.35
C ASN A 311 -47.34 1.88 6.65
N GLN A 312 -46.81 1.14 5.67
CA GLN A 312 -47.53 0.05 5.01
C GLN A 312 -47.98 -1.05 5.99
N PHE A 313 -47.13 -1.37 6.98
CA PHE A 313 -47.50 -2.33 8.02
C PHE A 313 -48.64 -1.82 8.89
N ASN A 314 -48.60 -0.53 9.27
CA ASN A 314 -49.67 0.09 10.05
C ASN A 314 -50.99 0.13 9.27
N ASP A 315 -50.95 0.45 7.97
CA ASP A 315 -52.14 0.47 7.10
C ASP A 315 -52.80 -0.92 7.02
N LEU A 316 -51.99 -1.98 6.87
CA LEU A 316 -52.48 -3.38 6.87
C LEU A 316 -53.14 -3.76 8.21
N MET A 317 -52.56 -3.32 9.33
CA MET A 317 -53.12 -3.58 10.66
C MET A 317 -54.45 -2.85 10.86
N VAL A 318 -54.58 -1.62 10.35
CA VAL A 318 -55.84 -0.86 10.37
C VAL A 318 -56.90 -1.53 9.51
N GLU A 319 -56.57 -1.94 8.28
CA GLU A 319 -57.51 -2.69 7.43
C GLU A 319 -58.00 -3.98 8.10
N GLN A 320 -57.09 -4.73 8.73
CA GLN A 320 -57.44 -5.96 9.42
C GLN A 320 -58.36 -5.71 10.62
N ALA A 321 -58.11 -4.64 11.38
CA ALA A 321 -58.98 -4.22 12.48
C ALA A 321 -60.38 -3.83 11.98
N ILE A 322 -60.47 -3.08 10.87
CA ILE A 322 -61.75 -2.72 10.23
C ILE A 322 -62.51 -3.99 9.83
N ARG A 323 -61.85 -4.95 9.16
CA ARG A 323 -62.48 -6.22 8.75
C ARG A 323 -63.05 -7.00 9.93
N LEU A 324 -62.30 -7.09 11.03
CA LEU A 324 -62.74 -7.77 12.25
C LEU A 324 -63.95 -7.07 12.88
N SER A 325 -63.98 -5.74 12.87
CA SER A 325 -65.12 -4.97 13.40
C SER A 325 -66.39 -5.12 12.56
N THR A 326 -66.27 -5.20 11.23
CA THR A 326 -67.41 -5.44 10.32
C THR A 326 -67.97 -6.86 10.37
N GLN A 327 -67.23 -7.83 10.91
CA GLN A 327 -67.72 -9.21 11.10
C GLN A 327 -68.53 -9.40 12.40
N GLN A 328 -68.48 -8.42 13.31
CA GLN A 328 -69.15 -8.48 14.62
C GLN A 328 -70.48 -7.71 14.67
N ASN A 329 -70.80 -6.96 13.63
CA ASN A 329 -72.12 -6.37 13.37
C ASN A 329 -72.80 -7.17 12.26
#